data_AF-A0A954L157-F1
#
_entry.id   AF-A0A954L157-F1
#
_cell.length_a   1.000
_cell.length_b   1.000
_cell.length_c   1.000
_cell.angle_alpha   90.00
_cell.angle_beta   90.00
_cell.angle_gamma   90.00
#
_symmetry.space_group_name_H-M   'P 1'
#
loop_
_entity.id
_entity.type
_entity.pdbx_description
1 polymer ?
#
loop_
_entity_poly.entity_id
_entity_poly.type
_entity_poly.pdbx_seq_one_letter_code
_entity_poly.pdbx_strand_id
1 'polypeptide(L)'
;MMETFRESSPPNLEFPGAVSPETERPDFLKAELGTFINLDSVLHKRLKRYESDMKRGLPHYLPGMDHVAMEEFLYHGDGKPGTNPIDAWMMSRKQPFSAAAAAQISQWKSAAPGFFQITDVTDSLVSLRRWDVFGGLPMGESFSAISLSINGAAQYRKYVGH
;
A
#
# COMPACT_ATOMS: atom_id res chain seq x y z
N MET A 1 -1.75 -19.60 41.00
CA MET A 1 -1.99 -20.36 39.76
C MET A 1 -1.88 -19.34 38.63
N MET A 2 -0.72 -19.23 37.99
CA MET A 2 -0.49 -18.26 36.91
C MET A 2 -0.92 -18.93 35.60
N GLU A 3 -1.97 -18.42 34.97
CA GLU A 3 -2.33 -18.78 33.61
C GLU A 3 -1.28 -18.22 32.66
N THR A 4 -0.46 -19.10 32.10
CA THR A 4 0.36 -18.81 30.93
C THR A 4 -0.59 -18.56 29.75
N PHE A 5 -0.72 -17.29 29.34
CA PHE A 5 -1.26 -16.95 28.03
C PHE A 5 -0.40 -17.64 26.97
N ARG A 6 -0.92 -18.72 26.38
CA ARG A 6 -0.42 -19.22 25.10
C ARG A 6 -0.77 -18.16 24.07
N GLU A 7 0.22 -17.36 23.65
CA GLU A 7 0.13 -16.71 22.35
C GLU A 7 -0.11 -17.82 21.33
N SER A 8 -1.33 -17.87 20.80
CA SER A 8 -1.62 -18.67 19.63
C SER A 8 -0.66 -18.21 18.55
N SER A 9 0.22 -19.10 18.09
CA SER A 9 1.05 -18.82 16.92
C SER A 9 0.15 -18.19 15.85
N PRO A 10 0.54 -17.06 15.24
CA PRO A 10 -0.21 -16.53 14.14
C PRO A 10 -0.42 -17.65 13.11
N PRO A 11 -1.57 -17.70 12.42
CA PRO A 11 -1.77 -18.67 11.35
C PRO A 11 -0.55 -18.65 10.43
N ASN A 12 -0.13 -19.82 9.92
CA ASN A 12 0.93 -19.91 8.92
C ASN A 12 0.42 -19.25 7.63
N LEU A 13 0.47 -17.92 7.60
CA LEU A 13 0.06 -17.12 6.47
C LEU A 13 1.18 -17.16 5.43
N GLU A 14 0.80 -17.36 4.18
CA GLU A 14 1.69 -17.44 3.02
C GLU A 14 2.47 -16.11 2.83
N PHE A 15 1.90 -14.98 3.28
CA PHE A 15 2.49 -13.66 3.15
C PHE A 15 2.95 -13.09 4.50
N PRO A 16 4.25 -12.78 4.67
CA PRO A 16 4.86 -12.44 5.97
C PRO A 16 4.44 -11.07 6.55
N GLY A 17 3.60 -10.30 5.85
CA GLY A 17 3.02 -9.06 6.38
C GLY A 17 1.52 -9.13 6.65
N ALA A 18 0.88 -10.28 6.48
CA ALA A 18 -0.54 -10.45 6.77
C ALA A 18 -0.76 -10.69 8.28
N VAL A 19 -1.76 -10.03 8.86
CA VAL A 19 -2.17 -10.24 10.26
C VAL A 19 -3.43 -11.10 10.38
N SER A 20 -4.09 -11.40 9.26
CA SER A 20 -5.23 -12.32 9.19
C SER A 20 -5.33 -12.96 7.79
N PRO A 21 -6.14 -14.04 7.63
CA PRO A 21 -6.40 -14.63 6.31
C PRO A 21 -7.02 -13.66 5.29
N GLU A 22 -7.73 -12.63 5.76
CA GLU A 22 -8.37 -11.64 4.89
C GLU A 22 -7.35 -10.69 4.22
N THR A 23 -6.16 -10.55 4.81
CA THR A 23 -5.08 -9.68 4.32
C THR A 23 -3.90 -10.44 3.73
N GLU A 24 -4.04 -11.76 3.57
CA GLU A 24 -3.01 -12.64 3.02
C GLU A 24 -2.69 -12.31 1.55
N ARG A 25 -3.65 -11.77 0.79
CA ARG A 25 -3.49 -11.41 -0.62
C ARG A 25 -3.65 -9.90 -0.83
N PRO A 26 -2.65 -9.09 -0.45
CA PRO A 26 -2.75 -7.64 -0.57
C PRO A 26 -2.87 -7.16 -2.03
N ASP A 27 -2.36 -7.95 -2.99
CA ASP A 27 -2.55 -7.75 -4.42
C ASP A 27 -4.04 -7.86 -4.83
N PHE A 28 -4.76 -8.85 -4.31
CA PHE A 28 -6.19 -9.01 -4.56
C PHE A 28 -7.01 -7.90 -3.92
N LEU A 29 -6.68 -7.52 -2.70
CA LEU A 29 -7.35 -6.40 -2.02
C LEU A 29 -7.15 -5.07 -2.78
N LYS A 30 -5.95 -4.81 -3.33
CA LYS A 30 -5.70 -3.65 -4.19
C LYS A 30 -6.55 -3.69 -5.47
N ALA A 31 -6.66 -4.86 -6.10
CA ALA A 31 -7.51 -5.05 -7.28
C ALA A 31 -9.02 -4.87 -6.97
N GLU A 32 -9.48 -5.38 -5.83
CA GLU A 32 -10.85 -5.16 -5.33
C GLU A 32 -11.13 -3.69 -5.10
N LEU A 33 -10.23 -2.97 -4.42
CA LEU A 33 -10.33 -1.53 -4.19
C LEU A 33 -10.40 -0.75 -5.50
N GLY A 34 -9.51 -1.04 -6.45
CA GLY A 34 -9.50 -0.42 -7.78
C GLY A 34 -10.80 -0.69 -8.55
N THR A 35 -11.34 -1.91 -8.45
CA THR A 35 -12.63 -2.27 -9.06
C THR A 35 -13.78 -1.50 -8.42
N PHE A 36 -13.84 -1.45 -7.09
CA PHE A 36 -14.85 -0.70 -6.35
C PHE A 36 -14.88 0.77 -6.75
N ILE A 37 -13.72 1.44 -6.80
CA ILE A 37 -13.62 2.85 -7.20
C ILE A 37 -14.09 3.06 -8.64
N ASN A 38 -13.82 2.13 -9.55
CA ASN A 38 -14.28 2.24 -10.94
C ASN A 38 -15.79 2.03 -11.09
N LEU A 39 -16.41 1.23 -10.22
CA LEU A 39 -17.85 1.00 -10.22
C LEU A 39 -18.63 2.10 -9.50
N ASP A 40 -18.02 2.74 -8.49
CA ASP A 40 -18.62 3.88 -7.79
C ASP A 40 -18.51 5.16 -8.64
N SER A 41 -19.64 5.64 -9.16
CA SER A 41 -19.65 6.80 -10.06
C SER A 41 -19.13 8.11 -9.44
N VAL A 42 -19.17 8.24 -8.11
CA VAL A 42 -18.68 9.44 -7.40
C VAL A 42 -17.17 9.36 -7.24
N LEU A 43 -16.66 8.23 -6.74
CA LEU A 43 -15.22 8.01 -6.59
C LEU A 43 -14.51 7.97 -7.94
N HIS A 44 -15.10 7.36 -8.96
CA HIS A 44 -14.53 7.34 -10.31
C HIS A 44 -14.39 8.76 -10.87
N LYS A 45 -15.42 9.61 -10.76
CA LYS A 45 -15.34 11.02 -11.19
C LYS A 45 -14.26 11.79 -10.44
N ARG A 46 -14.11 11.53 -9.14
CA ARG A 46 -13.07 12.16 -8.31
C ARG A 46 -11.67 11.71 -8.71
N LEU A 47 -11.47 10.41 -8.96
CA LEU A 47 -10.23 9.87 -9.54
C LEU A 47 -9.90 10.56 -10.87
N LYS A 48 -10.85 10.65 -11.80
CA LYS A 48 -10.62 11.32 -13.10
C LYS A 48 -10.27 12.80 -12.98
N ARG A 49 -10.88 13.50 -12.02
CA ARG A 49 -10.50 14.88 -11.70
C ARG A 49 -9.08 14.93 -11.13
N TYR A 50 -8.75 14.06 -10.18
CA TYR A 50 -7.44 14.00 -9.56
C TYR A 50 -6.33 13.70 -10.59
N GLU A 51 -6.53 12.71 -11.46
CA GLU A 51 -5.65 12.43 -12.61
C GLU A 51 -5.45 13.67 -13.50
N SER A 52 -6.53 14.39 -13.82
CA SER A 52 -6.46 15.61 -14.62
C SER A 52 -5.68 16.73 -13.92
N ASP A 53 -5.85 16.89 -12.60
CA ASP A 53 -5.18 17.93 -11.82
C ASP A 53 -3.67 17.62 -11.72
N MET A 54 -3.30 16.36 -11.46
CA MET A 54 -1.92 15.86 -11.48
C MET A 54 -1.23 16.09 -12.83
N LYS A 55 -1.92 15.79 -13.94
CA LYS A 55 -1.42 15.99 -15.31
C LYS A 55 -1.27 17.46 -15.72
N ARG A 56 -1.87 18.40 -14.98
CA ARG A 56 -1.70 19.84 -15.21
C ARG A 56 -0.64 20.45 -14.29
N GLY A 57 -0.24 19.72 -13.24
CA GLY A 57 0.75 20.17 -12.28
C GLY A 57 2.20 20.03 -12.77
N LEU A 58 3.12 20.41 -11.89
CA LEU A 58 4.56 20.26 -12.09
C LEU A 58 5.00 18.86 -12.57
N PRO A 59 4.44 17.72 -12.11
CA PRO A 59 4.98 16.41 -12.46
C PRO A 59 4.46 15.84 -13.80
N HIS A 60 3.69 16.59 -14.60
CA HIS A 60 3.05 16.07 -15.83
C HIS A 60 4.00 15.44 -16.87
N TYR A 61 5.30 15.76 -16.81
CA TYR A 61 6.32 15.23 -17.73
C TYR A 61 6.81 13.83 -17.35
N LEU A 62 6.46 13.32 -16.16
CA LEU A 62 6.89 11.98 -15.75
C LEU A 62 6.07 10.90 -16.50
N PRO A 63 6.72 9.87 -17.07
CA PRO A 63 6.02 8.78 -17.71
C PRO A 63 5.17 8.02 -16.70
N GLY A 64 3.95 7.61 -17.11
CA GLY A 64 3.02 6.87 -16.25
C GLY A 64 2.37 7.72 -15.15
N MET A 65 2.33 9.04 -15.30
CA MET A 65 1.71 9.95 -14.30
C MET A 65 0.23 9.66 -14.04
N ASP A 66 -0.50 9.08 -15.00
CA ASP A 66 -1.85 8.58 -14.80
C ASP A 66 -1.90 7.39 -13.84
N HIS A 67 -0.96 6.46 -13.98
CA HIS A 67 -0.81 5.34 -13.05
C HIS A 67 -0.43 5.82 -11.65
N VAL A 68 0.54 6.74 -11.54
CA VAL A 68 0.93 7.34 -10.25
C VAL A 68 -0.26 8.08 -9.62
N ALA A 69 -0.99 8.88 -10.40
CA ALA A 69 -2.18 9.58 -9.91
C ALA A 69 -3.26 8.62 -9.43
N MET A 70 -3.47 7.51 -10.15
CA MET A 70 -4.37 6.47 -9.70
C MET A 70 -3.91 5.88 -8.38
N GLU A 71 -2.65 5.46 -8.25
CA GLU A 71 -2.13 4.86 -7.02
C GLU A 71 -2.21 5.80 -5.82
N GLU A 72 -1.78 7.06 -5.96
CA GLU A 72 -1.92 8.07 -4.90
C GLU A 72 -3.39 8.27 -4.52
N PHE A 73 -4.29 8.32 -5.50
CA PHE A 73 -5.72 8.42 -5.19
C PHE A 73 -6.25 7.19 -4.44
N LEU A 74 -5.82 5.96 -4.78
CA LEU A 74 -6.24 4.75 -4.09
C LEU A 74 -5.91 4.82 -2.59
N TYR A 75 -4.72 5.31 -2.24
CA TYR A 75 -4.24 5.33 -0.85
C TYR A 75 -4.68 6.58 -0.08
N HIS A 76 -4.69 7.75 -0.72
CA HIS A 76 -4.86 9.04 -0.04
C HIS A 76 -6.15 9.79 -0.41
N GLY A 77 -6.76 9.45 -1.55
CA GLY A 77 -7.89 10.20 -2.12
C GLY A 77 -7.49 11.57 -2.67
N ASP A 78 -8.46 12.49 -2.79
CA ASP A 78 -8.22 13.86 -3.29
C ASP A 78 -7.86 14.86 -2.17
N GLY A 79 -7.46 14.39 -0.99
CA GLY A 79 -7.12 15.21 0.16
C GLY A 79 -8.31 15.83 0.92
N LYS A 80 -9.56 15.58 0.50
CA LYS A 80 -10.73 16.07 1.24
C LYS A 80 -11.01 15.21 2.48
N PRO A 81 -11.24 15.83 3.66
CA PRO A 81 -11.57 15.11 4.88
C PRO A 81 -12.77 14.16 4.72
N GLY A 82 -12.70 12.96 5.30
CA GLY A 82 -13.82 12.02 5.37
C GLY A 82 -14.17 11.31 4.06
N THR A 83 -13.29 11.34 3.07
CA THR A 83 -13.62 10.84 1.72
C THR A 83 -12.55 9.92 1.12
N ASN A 84 -11.76 9.30 1.98
CA ASN A 84 -10.70 8.38 1.57
C ASN A 84 -11.31 7.10 0.92
N PRO A 85 -10.83 6.66 -0.25
CA PRO A 85 -11.39 5.51 -0.95
C PRO A 85 -11.29 4.19 -0.18
N ILE A 86 -10.23 3.99 0.62
CA ILE A 86 -10.08 2.80 1.46
C ILE A 86 -11.21 2.73 2.49
N ASP A 87 -11.52 3.85 3.15
CA ASP A 87 -12.59 3.91 4.15
C ASP A 87 -13.95 3.63 3.51
N ALA A 88 -14.24 4.24 2.35
CA ALA A 88 -15.47 4.00 1.61
C ALA A 88 -15.61 2.54 1.16
N TRP A 89 -14.52 1.94 0.66
CA TRP A 89 -14.49 0.55 0.25
C TRP A 89 -14.74 -0.40 1.44
N MET A 90 -14.04 -0.21 2.56
CA MET A 90 -14.25 -1.02 3.77
C MET A 90 -15.70 -0.94 4.27
N MET A 91 -16.31 0.26 4.25
CA MET A 91 -17.72 0.45 4.66
C MET A 91 -18.73 -0.15 3.67
N SER A 92 -18.36 -0.31 2.40
CA SER A 92 -19.26 -0.84 1.36
C SER A 92 -19.44 -2.35 1.38
N ARG A 93 -18.57 -3.09 2.09
CA ARG A 93 -18.56 -4.55 2.08
C ARG A 93 -19.79 -5.11 2.79
N LYS A 94 -20.43 -6.12 2.19
CA LYS A 94 -21.53 -6.88 2.83
C LYS A 94 -21.06 -7.61 4.09
N GLN A 95 -19.85 -8.16 4.04
CA GLN A 95 -19.17 -8.76 5.18
C GLN A 95 -18.02 -7.83 5.58
N PRO A 96 -18.07 -7.23 6.78
CA PRO A 96 -17.01 -6.36 7.26
C PRO A 96 -15.74 -7.19 7.52
N PHE A 97 -14.59 -6.54 7.36
CA PHE A 97 -13.31 -7.11 7.77
C PHE A 97 -13.27 -7.35 9.29
N SER A 98 -12.49 -8.33 9.72
CA SER A 98 -12.11 -8.41 11.14
C SER A 98 -11.39 -7.12 11.59
N ALA A 99 -11.41 -6.84 12.89
CA ALA A 99 -10.75 -5.65 13.44
C ALA A 99 -9.25 -5.59 13.11
N ALA A 100 -8.57 -6.74 13.12
CA ALA A 100 -7.15 -6.83 12.78
C ALA A 100 -6.90 -6.53 11.29
N ALA A 101 -7.71 -7.10 10.39
CA ALA A 101 -7.63 -6.82 8.97
C ALA A 101 -7.94 -5.34 8.65
N ALA A 102 -9.00 -4.78 9.24
CA ALA A 102 -9.35 -3.38 9.07
C ALA A 102 -8.26 -2.43 9.58
N ALA A 103 -7.60 -2.77 10.70
CA ALA A 103 -6.47 -2.01 11.21
C ALA A 103 -5.27 -2.06 10.25
N GLN A 104 -4.91 -3.25 9.73
CA GLN A 104 -3.83 -3.38 8.75
C GLN A 104 -4.14 -2.62 7.44
N ILE A 105 -5.35 -2.76 6.90
CA ILE A 105 -5.78 -2.04 5.69
C ILE A 105 -5.76 -0.52 5.91
N SER A 106 -6.17 -0.06 7.10
CA SER A 106 -6.14 1.37 7.43
C SER A 106 -4.73 1.96 7.42
N GLN A 107 -3.69 1.16 7.73
CA GLN A 107 -2.29 1.60 7.64
C GLN A 107 -1.85 1.90 6.21
N TRP A 108 -2.54 1.39 5.19
CA TRP A 108 -2.21 1.70 3.79
C TRP A 108 -2.40 3.18 3.46
N LYS A 109 -3.24 3.90 4.22
CA LYS A 109 -3.40 5.35 4.11
C LYS A 109 -2.12 6.11 4.51
N SER A 110 -1.21 5.46 5.22
CA SER A 110 0.11 5.98 5.58
C SER A 110 1.20 5.62 4.55
N ALA A 111 0.85 4.97 3.44
CA ALA A 111 1.77 4.82 2.31
C ALA A 111 2.27 6.21 1.91
N ALA A 112 3.54 6.34 1.56
CA ALA A 112 4.10 7.63 1.17
C ALA A 112 5.03 7.45 -0.03
N PRO A 113 4.93 8.31 -1.06
CA PRO A 113 5.94 8.35 -2.09
C PRO A 113 7.26 8.81 -1.47
N GLY A 114 8.35 8.18 -1.91
CA GLY A 114 9.67 8.49 -1.39
C GLY A 114 10.76 7.77 -2.17
N PHE A 115 12.00 8.21 -1.93
CA PHE A 115 13.17 7.50 -2.39
C PHE A 115 13.59 6.54 -1.29
N PHE A 116 13.84 5.30 -1.67
CA PHE A 116 14.22 4.25 -0.74
C PHE A 116 15.37 3.47 -1.33
N GLN A 117 16.38 3.21 -0.51
CA GLN A 117 17.41 2.22 -0.81
C GLN A 117 16.82 0.84 -0.51
N ILE A 118 17.04 -0.11 -1.42
CA ILE A 118 16.72 -1.51 -1.17
C ILE A 118 17.89 -2.12 -0.40
N THR A 119 17.65 -2.43 0.88
CA THR A 119 18.70 -2.95 1.78
C THR A 119 18.79 -4.48 1.74
N ASP A 120 17.69 -5.16 1.50
CA ASP A 120 17.64 -6.62 1.38
C ASP A 120 16.37 -7.06 0.63
N VAL A 121 16.38 -8.28 0.10
CA VAL A 121 15.22 -8.93 -0.51
C VAL A 121 15.17 -10.39 -0.06
N THR A 122 14.22 -10.68 0.83
CA THR A 122 14.00 -12.03 1.38
C THR A 122 12.59 -12.48 1.03
N ASP A 123 12.47 -13.64 0.38
CA ASP A 123 11.20 -14.19 -0.11
C ASP A 123 10.35 -13.18 -0.91
N SER A 124 9.18 -12.82 -0.37
CA SER A 124 8.21 -11.85 -0.93
C SER A 124 8.35 -10.45 -0.34
N LEU A 125 9.39 -10.20 0.46
CA LEU A 125 9.66 -8.93 1.13
C LEU A 125 10.87 -8.21 0.53
N VAL A 126 10.74 -6.89 0.50
CA VAL A 126 11.80 -5.95 0.17
C VAL A 126 12.05 -5.11 1.43
N SER A 127 13.26 -5.18 1.97
CA SER A 127 13.67 -4.33 3.09
C SER A 127 14.10 -2.98 2.53
N LEU A 128 13.37 -1.93 2.90
CA LEU A 128 13.57 -0.56 2.42
C LEU A 128 14.13 0.31 3.52
N ARG A 129 15.00 1.25 3.15
CA ARG A 129 15.44 2.34 4.01
C ARG A 129 15.23 3.66 3.29
N ARG A 130 14.61 4.63 3.96
CA ARG A 130 14.33 5.93 3.33
C ARG A 130 15.64 6.60 2.91
N TRP A 131 15.63 7.31 1.79
CA TRP A 131 16.80 8.01 1.26
C TRP A 131 16.55 9.51 1.22
N ASP A 132 17.48 10.29 1.80
CA ASP A 132 17.51 11.74 1.61
C ASP A 132 18.19 12.07 0.29
N VAL A 133 17.42 12.53 -0.69
CA VAL A 133 17.97 12.90 -2.00
C VAL A 133 18.85 14.15 -1.92
N PHE A 134 18.56 15.07 -1.00
CA PHE A 134 19.34 16.31 -0.86
C PHE A 134 20.62 16.07 -0.06
N GLY A 135 20.53 15.27 1.00
CA GLY A 135 21.67 14.86 1.82
C GLY A 135 22.52 13.75 1.20
N GLY A 136 21.99 13.01 0.22
CA GLY A 136 22.68 11.90 -0.44
C GLY A 136 22.95 10.70 0.47
N LEU A 137 22.12 10.50 1.50
CA LEU A 137 22.36 9.51 2.55
C LEU A 137 21.06 8.80 2.96
N PRO A 138 21.15 7.54 3.43
CA PRO A 138 19.99 6.85 3.98
C PRO A 138 19.56 7.46 5.32
N MET A 139 18.25 7.55 5.54
CA MET A 139 17.60 8.09 6.74
C MET A 139 16.81 7.01 7.48
N GLY A 140 16.86 7.06 8.81
CA GLY A 140 16.06 6.20 9.68
C GLY A 140 16.49 4.73 9.66
N GLU A 141 15.61 3.86 10.14
CA GLU A 141 15.80 2.41 10.17
C GLU A 141 15.23 1.75 8.91
N SER A 142 15.76 0.57 8.57
CA SER A 142 15.17 -0.26 7.53
C SER A 142 13.84 -0.83 8.01
N PHE A 143 12.88 -0.96 7.10
CA PHE A 143 11.59 -1.60 7.35
C PHE A 143 11.24 -2.56 6.21
N SER A 144 10.51 -3.61 6.52
CA SER A 144 10.08 -4.60 5.52
C SER A 144 8.81 -4.12 4.81
N ALA A 145 8.83 -4.15 3.49
CA ALA A 145 7.69 -3.89 2.63
C ALA A 145 7.37 -5.09 1.75
N ILE A 146 6.09 -5.29 1.43
CA ILE A 146 5.67 -6.30 0.46
C ILE A 146 5.65 -5.67 -0.93
N SER A 147 6.22 -6.36 -1.92
CA SER A 147 6.00 -5.96 -3.31
C SER A 147 4.65 -6.47 -3.81
N LEU A 148 3.82 -5.56 -4.34
CA LEU A 148 2.56 -5.89 -5.01
C LEU A 148 2.72 -6.10 -6.52
N SER A 149 3.95 -6.29 -7.00
CA SER A 149 4.21 -6.56 -8.42
C SER A 149 3.90 -8.02 -8.77
N ILE A 150 3.54 -8.27 -10.03
CA ILE A 150 3.21 -9.64 -10.52
C ILE A 150 4.38 -10.62 -10.33
N ASN A 151 5.62 -10.13 -10.37
CA ASN A 151 6.83 -10.95 -10.19
C ASN A 151 7.31 -11.01 -8.72
N GLY A 152 6.54 -10.45 -7.78
CA GLY A 152 6.89 -10.37 -6.37
C GLY A 152 8.16 -9.56 -6.07
N ALA A 153 8.76 -9.79 -4.91
CA ALA A 153 9.95 -9.07 -4.48
C ALA A 153 11.24 -9.48 -5.22
N ALA A 154 11.27 -10.67 -5.84
CA ALA A 154 12.48 -11.24 -6.43
C ALA A 154 13.12 -10.37 -7.52
N GLN A 155 12.32 -9.63 -8.29
CA GLN A 155 12.83 -8.74 -9.35
C GLN A 155 13.69 -7.59 -8.81
N TYR A 156 13.60 -7.29 -7.51
CA TYR A 156 14.35 -6.22 -6.86
C TYR A 156 15.73 -6.65 -6.35
N ARG A 157 16.06 -7.96 -6.33
CA ARG A 157 17.35 -8.47 -5.83
C ARG A 157 18.56 -7.80 -6.47
N LYS A 158 18.47 -7.50 -7.77
CA LYS A 158 19.56 -6.85 -8.52
C LYS A 158 19.80 -5.38 -8.15
N TYR A 159 18.91 -4.79 -7.36
CA TYR A 159 18.99 -3.40 -6.89
C TYR A 159 19.36 -3.30 -5.41
N VAL A 160 19.68 -4.43 -4.74
CA VAL A 160 20.12 -4.39 -3.34
C VAL A 160 21.40 -3.56 -3.22
N GLY A 161 21.40 -2.61 -2.29
CA GLY A 161 22.49 -1.66 -2.05
C GLY A 161 22.44 -0.40 -2.91
N HIS A 162 21.55 -0.34 -3.92
CA HIS A 162 21.38 0.79 -4.83
C HIS A 162 20.20 1.69 -4.46
#